data_AF-A0A6B3D3B5-F1
#
_entry.id   AF-A0A6B3D3B5-F1
#
_cell.length_a   1.000
_cell.length_b   1.000
_cell.length_c   1.000
_cell.angle_alpha   90.00
_cell.angle_beta   90.00
_cell.angle_gamma   90.00
#
_symmetry.space_group_name_H-M   'P 1'
#
loop_
_entity.id
_entity.type
_entity.pdbx_description
1 polymer ?
#
loop_
_entity_poly.entity_id
_entity_poly.type
_entity_poly.pdbx_seq_one_letter_code
_entity_poly.pdbx_strand_id
1 'polypeptide(L)'
;RTACHQARRWQLAHPGEPPIFVSVNVAVRQVWDSDLVADVARTLEETGLAPDLLQLELTESAVMGSAGRPLQVLKALSDMGVHIAIDDFGTGYSNLAYLSRLPVSVL
;
A
#
# COMPACT_ATOMS: atom_id res chain seq x y z
N ARG A 1 3.13 -9.14 -6.20
CA ARG A 1 3.02 -9.79 -7.53
C ARG A 1 1.84 -10.75 -7.66
N THR A 2 1.81 -11.91 -6.99
CA THR A 2 0.74 -12.92 -7.15
C THR A 2 -0.66 -12.35 -6.93
N ALA A 3 -0.85 -11.54 -5.88
CA ALA A 3 -2.11 -10.87 -5.58
C ALA A 3 -2.58 -9.99 -6.75
N CYS A 4 -1.71 -9.15 -7.31
CA CYS A 4 -2.03 -8.26 -8.43
C CYS A 4 -2.38 -9.06 -9.70
N HIS A 5 -1.61 -10.10 -10.02
CA HIS A 5 -1.93 -10.99 -11.14
C HIS A 5 -3.28 -11.66 -10.96
N GLN A 6 -3.58 -12.14 -9.76
CA GLN A 6 -4.83 -12.82 -9.46
C GLN A 6 -6.03 -11.87 -9.57
N ALA A 7 -5.92 -10.66 -9.02
CA ALA A 7 -6.93 -9.61 -9.16
C ALA A 7 -7.19 -9.27 -10.64
N ARG A 8 -6.13 -9.05 -11.42
CA ARG A 8 -6.26 -8.78 -12.85
C ARG A 8 -6.93 -9.93 -13.60
N ARG A 9 -6.54 -11.18 -13.29
CA ARG A 9 -7.13 -12.37 -13.92
C ARG A 9 -8.62 -12.46 -13.67
N TRP A 10 -9.07 -12.15 -12.45
CA TRP A 10 -10.49 -12.14 -12.12
C TRP A 10 -11.25 -11.03 -12.85
N GLN A 11 -10.69 -9.82 -12.97
CA GLN A 11 -11.29 -8.72 -13.75
C GLN A 11 -11.46 -9.08 -15.22
N LEU A 12 -10.45 -9.72 -15.84
CA LEU A 12 -10.53 -10.15 -17.24
C LEU A 12 -11.56 -11.26 -17.46
N ALA A 13 -11.77 -12.12 -16.47
CA ALA A 13 -12.78 -13.16 -16.53
C ALA A 13 -14.22 -12.62 -16.36
N HIS A 14 -14.39 -11.46 -15.71
CA HIS A 14 -15.70 -10.88 -15.40
C HIS A 14 -15.76 -9.38 -15.79
N PRO A 15 -15.69 -9.03 -17.09
CA PRO A 15 -15.57 -7.63 -17.53
C PRO A 15 -16.81 -6.76 -17.27
N GLY A 16 -17.94 -7.36 -16.89
CA GLY A 16 -19.18 -6.64 -16.54
C GLY A 16 -19.34 -6.35 -15.04
N GLU A 17 -18.45 -6.88 -14.19
CA GLU A 17 -18.47 -6.64 -12.75
C GLU A 17 -17.60 -5.43 -12.38
N PRO A 18 -17.84 -4.80 -11.21
CA PRO A 18 -16.95 -3.78 -10.68
C PRO A 18 -15.51 -4.28 -10.57
N PRO A 19 -14.50 -3.41 -10.81
CA PRO A 19 -13.10 -3.81 -10.73
C PRO A 19 -12.74 -4.36 -9.35
N ILE A 20 -12.07 -5.51 -9.32
CA ILE A 20 -11.64 -6.13 -8.07
C ILE A 20 -10.48 -5.35 -7.48
N PHE A 21 -10.68 -4.88 -6.27
CA PHE A 21 -9.69 -4.28 -5.38
C PHE A 21 -8.97 -5.37 -4.57
N VAL A 22 -7.67 -5.22 -4.35
CA VAL A 22 -6.89 -6.17 -3.55
C VAL A 22 -6.02 -5.46 -2.52
N SER A 23 -6.04 -5.98 -1.30
CA SER A 23 -5.18 -5.50 -0.22
C SER A 23 -4.05 -6.51 0.05
N VAL A 24 -2.85 -5.99 0.28
CA VAL A 24 -1.65 -6.80 0.52
C VAL A 24 -0.93 -6.27 1.75
N ASN A 25 -0.73 -7.16 2.72
CA ASN A 25 0.06 -6.87 3.91
C ASN A 25 1.55 -6.74 3.55
N VAL A 26 2.18 -5.66 4.00
CA VAL A 26 3.59 -5.37 3.79
C VAL A 26 4.34 -5.43 5.12
N ALA A 27 5.42 -6.21 5.16
CA ALA A 27 6.23 -6.31 6.36
C ALA A 27 7.00 -5.02 6.60
N VAL A 28 7.10 -4.59 7.87
CA VAL A 28 7.81 -3.38 8.32
C VAL A 28 9.14 -3.19 7.58
N ARG A 29 10.00 -4.22 7.59
CA ARG A 29 11.36 -4.17 7.03
C ARG A 29 11.40 -3.78 5.54
N GLN A 30 10.36 -4.10 4.77
CA GLN A 30 10.30 -3.77 3.35
C GLN A 30 10.05 -2.28 3.10
N VAL A 31 9.41 -1.58 4.04
CA VAL A 31 9.18 -0.13 3.98
C VAL A 31 10.47 0.65 4.25
N TRP A 32 11.35 0.07 5.06
CA TRP A 32 12.67 0.63 5.35
C TRP A 32 13.68 0.36 4.23
N ASP A 33 13.40 -0.64 3.39
CA ASP A 33 14.18 -0.93 2.20
C ASP A 33 13.73 -0.04 1.04
N SER A 34 14.66 0.59 0.33
CA SER A 34 14.33 1.60 -0.69
C SER A 34 13.65 1.06 -1.94
N ASP A 35 13.63 -0.26 -2.10
CA ASP A 35 13.25 -0.89 -3.36
C ASP A 35 11.74 -1.16 -3.45
N LEU A 36 10.98 -0.97 -2.36
CA LEU A 36 9.54 -1.23 -2.35
C LEU A 36 8.76 -0.46 -3.42
N VAL A 37 9.09 0.83 -3.62
CA VAL A 37 8.43 1.65 -4.66
C VAL A 37 8.67 1.07 -6.05
N ALA A 38 9.92 0.69 -6.34
CA ALA A 38 10.30 0.11 -7.62
C ALA A 38 9.66 -1.27 -7.83
N ASP A 39 9.59 -2.08 -6.78
CA ASP A 39 8.97 -3.40 -6.81
C ASP A 39 7.46 -3.33 -7.07
N VAL A 40 6.77 -2.36 -6.45
CA VAL A 40 5.34 -2.12 -6.67
C VAL A 40 5.11 -1.59 -8.08
N ALA A 41 5.87 -0.59 -8.54
CA ALA A 41 5.78 -0.06 -9.90
C ALA A 41 5.92 -1.17 -10.95
N ARG A 42 6.99 -1.96 -10.84
CA ARG A 42 7.26 -3.09 -11.74
C ARG A 42 6.13 -4.13 -11.69
N THR A 43 5.64 -4.45 -10.48
CA THR A 43 4.53 -5.40 -10.33
C THR A 43 3.26 -4.91 -11.03
N LEU A 44 2.89 -3.63 -10.86
CA LEU A 44 1.70 -3.05 -11.48
C LEU A 44 1.83 -3.04 -13.00
N GLU A 45 3.01 -2.67 -13.52
CA GLU A 45 3.32 -2.70 -14.96
C GLU A 45 3.21 -4.11 -15.55
N GLU A 46 3.85 -5.11 -14.93
CA GLU A 46 3.85 -6.50 -15.41
C GLU A 46 2.47 -7.16 -15.32
N THR A 47 1.67 -6.78 -14.32
CA THR A 47 0.35 -7.38 -14.11
C THR A 47 -0.75 -6.64 -14.85
N GLY A 48 -0.54 -5.37 -15.22
CA GLY A 48 -1.55 -4.50 -15.79
C GLY A 48 -2.70 -4.16 -14.85
N LEU A 49 -2.52 -4.34 -13.53
CA LEU A 49 -3.49 -3.89 -12.53
C LEU A 49 -3.37 -2.36 -12.38
N ALA A 50 -4.51 -1.67 -12.36
CA ALA A 50 -4.53 -0.23 -12.11
C ALA A 50 -4.08 0.07 -10.66
N PRO A 51 -3.24 1.10 -10.41
CA PRO A 51 -2.68 1.37 -9.08
C PRO A 51 -3.73 1.59 -7.98
N ASP A 52 -4.85 2.23 -8.33
CA ASP A 52 -6.00 2.52 -7.46
C ASP A 52 -6.78 1.26 -7.03
N LEU A 53 -6.46 0.10 -7.59
CA LEU A 53 -7.03 -1.18 -7.20
C LEU A 53 -6.11 -2.00 -6.30
N LEU A 54 -4.95 -1.45 -5.92
CA LEU A 54 -4.03 -2.03 -4.96
C LEU A 54 -4.03 -1.22 -3.67
N GLN A 55 -4.19 -1.91 -2.54
CA GLN A 55 -3.93 -1.39 -1.21
C GLN A 55 -2.76 -2.11 -0.57
N LEU A 56 -1.89 -1.34 0.08
CA LEU A 56 -0.84 -1.86 0.94
C LEU A 56 -1.21 -1.58 2.40
N GLU A 57 -1.29 -2.65 3.17
CA GLU A 57 -1.55 -2.63 4.61
C GLU A 57 -0.23 -2.70 5.38
N LEU A 58 -0.07 -1.79 6.34
CA LEU A 58 1.12 -1.68 7.17
C LEU A 58 0.71 -1.59 8.63
N THR A 59 1.42 -2.26 9.53
CA THR A 59 1.15 -2.12 10.96
C THR A 59 1.49 -0.72 11.49
N GLU A 60 0.84 -0.27 12.57
CA GLU A 60 1.18 1.00 13.24
C GLU A 60 2.69 1.11 13.53
N SER A 61 3.32 0.02 14.00
CA SER A 61 4.77 -0.05 14.26
C SER A 61 5.67 0.09 13.02
N ALA A 62 5.16 -0.21 11.82
CA ALA A 62 5.89 0.01 10.57
C ALA A 62 6.08 1.50 10.28
N VAL A 63 5.12 2.30 10.75
CA VAL A 63 4.99 3.71 10.45
C VAL A 63 5.45 4.57 11.64
N MET A 64 5.26 4.08 12.87
CA MET A 64 5.69 4.77 14.09
C MET A 64 7.22 4.82 14.22
N GLY A 65 7.74 5.98 14.58
CA GLY A 65 9.18 6.24 14.68
C GLY A 65 9.86 6.69 13.39
N SER A 66 9.11 6.77 12.28
CA SER A 66 9.67 7.09 10.96
C SER A 66 9.60 8.58 10.61
N ALA A 67 10.43 9.40 11.27
CA ALA A 67 10.82 10.67 10.67
C ALA A 67 11.82 10.39 9.53
N GLY A 68 11.43 10.57 8.26
CA GLY A 68 12.33 10.43 7.11
C GLY A 68 11.89 9.43 6.04
N ARG A 69 12.73 8.42 5.76
CA ARG A 69 12.67 7.57 4.55
C ARG A 69 11.36 6.77 4.38
N PRO A 70 10.78 6.12 5.42
CA PRO A 70 9.51 5.40 5.27
C PRO A 70 8.36 6.30 4.83
N LEU A 71 8.29 7.53 5.33
CA LEU A 71 7.27 8.49 4.94
C LEU A 71 7.40 8.93 3.47
N GLN A 72 8.63 9.04 2.95
CA GLN A 72 8.88 9.29 1.52
C GLN A 72 8.45 8.10 0.65
N VAL A 73 8.70 6.87 1.10
CA VAL A 73 8.27 5.65 0.41
C VAL A 73 6.74 5.59 0.35
N LEU A 74 6.05 5.78 1.48
CA LEU A 74 4.59 5.79 1.53
C LEU A 74 4.00 6.91 0.66
N LYS A 75 4.63 8.09 0.65
CA LYS A 75 4.20 9.18 -0.22
C LYS A 75 4.41 8.87 -1.70
N ALA A 76 5.54 8.29 -2.08
CA ALA A 76 5.78 7.89 -3.47
C ALA A 76 4.79 6.81 -3.95
N LEU A 77 4.42 5.86 -3.08
CA LEU A 77 3.40 4.85 -3.37
C LEU A 77 2.01 5.50 -3.52
N SER A 78 1.65 6.42 -2.63
CA SER A 78 0.38 7.15 -2.72
C SER A 78 0.32 8.06 -3.96
N ASP A 79 1.41 8.76 -4.29
CA ASP A 79 1.50 9.62 -5.49
C ASP A 79 1.43 8.78 -6.79
N MET A 80 1.74 7.47 -6.73
CA MET A 80 1.52 6.51 -7.83
C MET A 80 0.04 6.10 -7.99
N GLY A 81 -0.81 6.40 -7.02
CA GLY A 81 -2.21 6.02 -6.97
C GLY A 81 -2.50 4.76 -6.14
N VAL A 82 -1.50 4.21 -5.45
CA VAL A 82 -1.69 3.05 -4.57
C VAL A 82 -2.33 3.49 -3.25
N HIS A 83 -3.32 2.74 -2.77
CA HIS A 83 -3.93 3.00 -1.47
C HIS A 83 -3.03 2.50 -0.34
N ILE A 84 -2.95 3.30 0.73
CA ILE A 84 -2.18 2.96 1.93
C ILE A 84 -3.16 2.85 3.10
N ALA A 85 -3.12 1.71 3.78
CA ALA A 85 -3.88 1.47 5.01
C ALA A 85 -2.95 1.15 6.18
N ILE A 86 -3.34 1.59 7.37
CA ILE A 86 -2.60 1.30 8.62
C ILE A 86 -3.42 0.33 9.45
N ASP A 87 -2.87 -0.86 9.68
CA ASP A 87 -3.48 -1.90 10.50
C ASP A 87 -3.10 -1.74 11.99
N ASP A 88 -3.97 -2.24 12.88
CA ASP A 88 -3.83 -2.23 14.35
C ASP A 88 -3.64 -0.84 15.00
N PHE A 89 -4.08 0.25 14.35
CA PHE A 89 -3.95 1.61 14.88
C PHE A 89 -4.67 1.78 16.23
N GLY A 90 -3.95 2.28 17.26
CA GLY A 90 -4.52 2.53 18.59
C GLY A 90 -4.18 1.47 19.64
N THR A 91 -3.39 0.46 19.28
CA THR A 91 -2.89 -0.56 20.21
C THR A 91 -1.51 -0.22 20.80
N GLY A 92 -0.87 0.87 20.34
CA GLY A 92 0.43 1.38 20.78
C GLY A 92 0.46 2.85 21.28
N TYR A 93 1.63 3.52 21.20
CA TYR A 93 1.87 4.90 21.65
C TYR A 93 1.25 5.94 20.69
N SER A 94 -0.08 5.98 20.59
CA SER A 94 -0.73 6.78 19.54
C SER A 94 -0.67 8.29 19.83
N ASN A 95 -0.11 9.04 18.88
CA ASN A 95 -0.28 10.49 18.77
C ASN A 95 -1.00 10.79 17.46
N LEU A 96 -2.28 11.19 17.54
CA LEU A 96 -3.11 11.63 16.41
C LEU A 96 -2.41 12.69 15.53
N ALA A 97 -1.47 13.46 16.10
CA ALA A 97 -0.66 14.41 15.34
C ALA A 97 0.24 13.76 14.26
N TYR A 98 0.46 12.45 14.31
CA TYR A 98 1.25 11.72 13.31
C TYR A 98 0.41 11.30 12.10
N LEU A 99 -0.87 10.94 12.32
CA LEU A 99 -1.82 10.60 11.27
C LEU A 99 -1.99 11.72 10.24
N SER A 100 -2.03 12.97 10.70
CA SER A 100 -2.18 14.14 9.81
C SER A 100 -1.02 14.34 8.83
N ARG A 101 0.10 13.63 9.00
CA ARG A 101 1.28 13.70 8.15
C ARG A 101 1.46 12.49 7.23
N LEU A 102 0.61 11.49 7.37
CA LEU A 102 0.70 10.23 6.63
C LEU A 102 -0.28 10.24 5.45
N PRO A 103 0.12 9.74 4.26
CA PRO A 103 -0.75 9.65 3.09
C PRO A 103 -1.67 8.42 3.19
N VAL A 104 -2.49 8.37 4.25
CA VAL A 104 -3.37 7.23 4.54
C VAL A 104 -4.68 7.40 3.78
N SER A 105 -5.11 6.36 3.08
CA SER A 105 -6.39 6.31 2.37
C SER A 105 -7.51 5.73 3.25
N VAL A 106 -7.18 4.77 4.12
CA VAL A 106 -8.11 4.04 4.96
C VAL A 106 -7.46 3.76 6.33
N LEU A 107 -8.24 3.89 7.41
CA LEU A 107 -7.85 3.53 8.78
C LEU A 107 -8.51 2.22 9.20
#